data_AF-A0A2T0KQZ6-F1
#
_entry.id   AF-A0A2T0KQZ6-F1
#
_cell.length_a   1.000
_cell.length_b   1.000
_cell.length_c   1.000
_cell.angle_alpha   90.00
_cell.angle_beta   90.00
_cell.angle_gamma   90.00
#
_symmetry.space_group_name_H-M   'P 1'
#
loop_
_entity.id
_entity.type
_entity.pdbx_description
1 polymer ?
#
loop_
_entity_poly.entity_id
_entity_poly.type
_entity_poly.pdbx_seq_one_letter_code
_entity_poly.pdbx_strand_id
1 'polypeptide(L)'
;MKTALPCLVTRLENTNELRFATLPATIHAAGFPVRKWNREQAGIEDVSKIGLKGSPTAVSKVFGPTPRDEKAEMLEFDASSLRDVSLKLLHEIFARHPTLEADLLMETAS
;
A
#
# COMPACT_ATOMS: atom_id res chain seq x y z
N MET A 1 15.87 -14.84 4.81
CA MET A 1 16.96 -13.82 4.84
C MET A 1 17.48 -13.69 6.26
N LYS A 2 18.79 -13.68 6.47
CA LYS A 2 19.45 -13.42 7.77
C LYS A 2 20.46 -12.29 7.53
N THR A 3 20.57 -11.33 8.46
CA THR A 3 21.48 -10.17 8.35
C THR A 3 22.10 -9.85 9.71
N ALA A 4 23.22 -9.13 9.72
CA ALA A 4 23.92 -8.69 10.94
C ALA A 4 23.44 -7.29 11.39
N LEU A 5 23.57 -6.99 12.69
CA LEU A 5 23.27 -5.67 13.25
C LEU A 5 24.52 -4.77 13.22
N PRO A 6 24.37 -3.43 13.03
CA PRO A 6 23.11 -2.69 12.91
C PRO A 6 22.51 -2.76 11.50
N CYS A 7 21.18 -2.88 11.41
CA CYS A 7 20.45 -2.86 10.15
C CYS A 7 19.19 -1.99 10.23
N LEU A 8 18.72 -1.53 9.07
CA LEU A 8 17.44 -0.81 8.92
C LEU A 8 16.37 -1.79 8.47
N VAL A 9 15.22 -1.77 9.15
CA VAL A 9 14.05 -2.61 8.81
C VAL A 9 12.85 -1.72 8.55
N THR A 10 12.32 -1.76 7.34
CA THR A 10 11.02 -1.16 7.00
C THR A 10 9.93 -2.21 7.16
N ARG A 11 8.89 -1.89 7.94
CA ARG A 11 7.78 -2.79 8.22
C ARG A 11 6.58 -2.45 7.34
N LEU A 12 5.95 -3.45 6.73
CA LEU A 12 4.71 -3.28 5.98
C LEU A 12 3.51 -3.17 6.93
N GLU A 13 2.45 -2.52 6.47
CA GLU A 13 1.17 -2.47 7.19
C GLU A 13 0.63 -3.89 7.46
N ASN A 14 -0.25 -4.03 8.46
CA ASN A 14 -0.90 -5.28 8.86
C ASN A 14 0.04 -6.43 9.32
N THR A 15 1.34 -6.18 9.50
CA THR A 15 2.23 -7.16 10.15
C THR A 15 2.14 -7.14 11.68
N ASN A 16 1.44 -6.17 12.29
CA ASN A 16 1.04 -6.16 13.70
C ASN A 16 -0.22 -5.35 13.90
N GLU A 17 -0.88 -5.56 15.03
CA GLU A 17 -1.89 -4.65 15.55
C GLU A 17 -1.29 -3.71 16.60
N LEU A 18 -1.72 -2.45 16.59
CA LEU A 18 -1.30 -1.49 17.60
C LEU A 18 -2.00 -1.80 18.92
N ARG A 19 -1.25 -2.08 19.98
CA ARG A 19 -1.81 -2.27 21.32
C ARG A 19 -2.39 -0.95 21.86
N PHE A 20 -3.47 -1.03 22.62
CA PHE A 20 -3.92 0.09 23.44
C PHE A 20 -2.91 0.40 24.54
N ALA A 21 -2.63 1.69 24.76
CA ALA A 21 -1.85 2.13 25.91
C ALA A 21 -2.68 2.02 27.19
N THR A 22 -2.05 1.59 28.29
CA THR A 22 -2.68 1.61 29.61
C THR A 22 -2.81 3.05 30.11
N LEU A 23 -3.78 3.32 30.98
CA LEU A 23 -3.97 4.67 31.55
C LEU A 23 -2.68 5.25 32.18
N PRO A 24 -1.90 4.50 32.98
CA PRO A 24 -0.63 5.00 33.51
C PRO A 24 0.38 5.38 32.41
N ALA A 25 0.48 4.58 31.34
CA ALA A 25 1.38 4.86 30.23
C ALA A 25 0.97 6.12 29.47
N THR A 26 -0.33 6.34 29.28
CA THR A 26 -0.87 7.54 28.64
C THR A 26 -0.59 8.80 29.47
N ILE A 27 -0.80 8.76 30.79
CA ILE A 27 -0.47 9.87 31.69
C ILE A 27 1.03 10.17 31.65
N HIS A 28 1.86 9.14 31.71
CA HIS A 28 3.32 9.30 31.61
C HIS A 28 3.73 9.94 30.26
N ALA A 29 3.17 9.46 29.15
CA ALA A 29 3.46 10.01 27.83
C ALA A 29 3.04 11.48 27.70
N ALA A 30 1.91 11.86 28.28
CA ALA A 30 1.42 13.24 28.25
C ALA A 30 2.36 14.22 28.98
N GLY A 31 3.00 13.77 30.06
CA GLY A 31 3.99 14.56 30.81
C GLY A 31 5.42 14.46 30.29
N PHE A 32 5.69 13.59 29.32
CA PHE A 32 7.05 13.33 28.86
C PHE A 32 7.60 14.53 28.06
N PRO A 33 8.73 15.15 28.49
CA PRO A 33 9.32 16.26 27.77
C PRO A 33 10.01 15.78 26.50
N VAL A 34 9.30 15.80 25.36
CA VAL A 34 9.85 15.43 24.06
C VAL A 34 10.92 16.44 23.63
N ARG A 35 12.18 15.99 23.52
CA ARG A 35 13.29 16.80 23.01
C ARG A 35 13.02 17.17 21.56
N LYS A 36 12.94 18.47 21.27
CA LYS A 36 12.80 19.02 19.92
C LYS A 36 14.19 19.37 19.39
N TRP A 37 14.49 18.93 18.17
CA TRP A 37 15.72 19.29 17.46
C TRP A 37 15.40 20.22 16.30
N ASN A 38 16.17 21.30 16.20
CA ASN A 38 16.34 22.05 14.96
C ASN A 38 17.57 21.53 14.19
N ARG A 39 17.85 22.10 13.01
CA ARG A 39 18.98 21.65 12.18
C ARG A 39 20.32 21.80 12.89
N GLU A 40 20.50 22.85 13.69
CA GLU A 40 21.74 23.15 14.39
C GLU A 40 21.99 22.09 15.48
N GLN A 41 20.97 21.76 16.27
CA GLN A 41 21.02 20.73 17.29
C GLN A 41 21.20 19.32 16.72
N ALA A 42 20.78 19.10 15.48
CA ALA A 42 20.98 17.86 14.74
C ALA A 42 22.35 17.77 14.03
N GLY A 43 23.19 18.81 14.11
CA GLY A 43 24.51 18.83 13.48
C GLY A 43 24.46 18.93 11.95
N ILE A 44 23.40 19.50 11.38
CA ILE A 44 23.24 19.64 9.93
C ILE A 44 23.79 20.99 9.48
N GLU A 45 25.03 20.97 9.00
CA GLU A 45 25.73 22.16 8.51
C GLU A 45 25.25 22.56 7.11
N ASP A 46 25.12 21.59 6.22
CA ASP A 46 24.79 21.80 4.82
C ASP A 46 23.28 21.82 4.57
N VAL A 47 22.73 23.03 4.45
CA VAL A 47 21.30 23.26 4.18
C VAL A 47 20.90 22.78 2.77
N SER A 48 21.85 22.61 1.85
CA SER A 48 21.56 22.06 0.52
C SER A 48 21.25 20.57 0.53
N LYS A 49 21.39 19.88 1.68
CA LYS A 49 21.06 18.45 1.82
C LYS A 49 19.73 18.17 2.53
N ILE A 50 18.99 19.21 2.90
CA ILE A 50 17.72 19.07 3.63
C ILE A 50 16.61 19.96 3.08
N GLY A 51 15.37 19.60 3.40
CA GLY A 51 14.18 20.33 2.98
C GLY A 51 14.05 20.42 1.46
N LEU A 52 13.42 21.50 0.98
CA LEU A 52 13.19 21.71 -0.45
C LEU A 52 14.49 21.84 -1.24
N LYS A 53 15.51 22.49 -0.67
CA LYS A 53 16.80 22.72 -1.35
C LYS A 53 17.58 21.44 -1.60
N GLY A 54 17.44 20.44 -0.72
CA GLY A 54 18.11 19.14 -0.86
C GLY A 54 17.28 18.05 -1.52
N SER A 55 16.05 18.33 -1.94
CA SER A 55 15.22 17.34 -2.63
C SER A 55 15.61 17.25 -4.11
N PRO A 56 16.05 16.09 -4.62
CA PRO A 56 16.30 15.91 -6.05
C PRO A 56 15.01 15.88 -6.88
N THR A 57 13.85 15.68 -6.23
CA THR A 57 12.54 15.58 -6.88
C THR A 57 11.64 16.74 -6.45
N ALA A 58 10.87 17.31 -7.38
CA ALA A 58 9.88 18.35 -7.12
C ALA A 58 8.50 17.93 -7.64
N VAL A 59 7.48 17.98 -6.77
CA VAL A 59 6.09 17.69 -7.15
C VAL A 59 5.49 18.94 -7.78
N SER A 60 5.22 18.90 -9.09
CA SER A 60 4.71 20.05 -9.85
C SER A 60 3.19 20.10 -9.94
N LYS A 61 2.51 18.93 -9.95
CA LYS A 61 1.06 18.83 -10.06
C LYS A 61 0.54 17.64 -9.28
N VAL A 62 -0.51 17.87 -8.49
CA VAL A 62 -1.26 16.84 -7.78
C VAL A 62 -2.68 16.83 -8.35
N PHE A 63 -3.17 15.66 -8.75
CA PHE A 63 -4.52 15.46 -9.25
C PHE A 63 -5.09 14.17 -8.67
N GLY A 64 -6.40 14.14 -8.42
CA GLY A 64 -7.08 12.90 -8.05
C GLY A 64 -7.19 11.96 -9.26
N PRO A 65 -7.13 10.64 -9.06
CA PRO A 65 -7.37 9.70 -10.15
C PRO A 65 -8.79 9.88 -10.68
N THR A 66 -8.96 9.81 -11.99
CA THR A 66 -10.30 9.83 -12.61
C THR A 66 -11.08 8.61 -12.13
N PRO A 67 -12.33 8.75 -11.67
CA PRO A 67 -13.20 7.63 -11.38
C PRO A 67 -13.32 6.69 -12.58
N ARG A 68 -13.57 5.41 -12.35
CA ARG A 68 -13.86 4.48 -13.46
C ARG A 68 -15.20 4.88 -14.08
N ASP A 69 -15.19 5.14 -15.38
CA ASP A 69 -16.41 5.45 -16.15
C ASP A 69 -17.27 4.20 -16.41
N GLU A 70 -16.65 3.01 -16.36
CA GLU A 70 -17.32 1.74 -16.55
C GLU A 70 -18.14 1.35 -15.32
N LYS A 71 -19.45 1.17 -15.51
CA LYS A 71 -20.32 0.58 -14.50
C LYS A 71 -20.02 -0.90 -14.34
N ALA A 72 -20.14 -1.40 -13.11
CA ALA A 72 -20.14 -2.84 -12.86
C ALA A 72 -21.29 -3.50 -13.64
N GLU A 73 -20.97 -4.57 -14.36
CA GLU A 73 -21.97 -5.40 -15.02
C GLU A 73 -22.53 -6.39 -14.01
N MET A 74 -23.86 -6.42 -13.89
CA MET A 74 -24.58 -7.40 -13.10
C MET A 74 -24.95 -8.58 -13.99
N LEU A 75 -24.37 -9.74 -13.72
CA LEU A 75 -24.70 -10.97 -14.43
C LEU A 75 -25.87 -11.66 -13.72
N GLU A 76 -26.96 -11.89 -14.46
CA GLU A 76 -28.11 -12.66 -13.98
C GLU A 76 -27.87 -14.16 -14.19
N PHE A 77 -28.10 -14.96 -13.15
CA PHE A 77 -27.89 -16.40 -13.19
C PHE A 77 -29.18 -17.15 -12.88
N ASP A 78 -29.57 -18.09 -13.75
CA ASP A 78 -30.62 -19.06 -13.47
C ASP A 78 -30.03 -20.20 -12.62
N ALA A 79 -30.33 -20.20 -11.33
CA ALA A 79 -29.73 -21.14 -10.38
C ALA A 79 -30.23 -22.59 -10.60
N SER A 80 -29.61 -23.29 -11.55
CA SER A 80 -29.74 -24.75 -11.72
C SER A 80 -28.57 -25.50 -11.06
N SER A 81 -27.34 -24.99 -11.17
CA SER A 81 -26.18 -25.46 -10.39
C SER A 81 -25.10 -24.39 -10.23
N LEU A 82 -24.33 -24.45 -9.13
CA LEU A 82 -23.18 -23.55 -8.90
C LEU A 82 -22.09 -23.69 -9.97
N ARG A 83 -21.96 -24.89 -10.56
CA ARG A 83 -20.98 -25.16 -11.62
C ARG A 83 -21.31 -24.36 -12.87
N ASP A 84 -22.58 -24.28 -13.24
CA ASP A 84 -23.01 -23.57 -14.43
C ASP A 84 -22.83 -22.06 -14.27
N VAL A 85 -23.06 -21.55 -13.05
CA VAL A 85 -22.76 -20.15 -12.70
C VAL A 85 -21.27 -19.84 -12.86
N SER A 86 -20.39 -20.68 -12.33
CA SER A 86 -18.93 -20.47 -12.45
C SER A 86 -18.46 -20.52 -13.91
N LEU A 87 -18.97 -21.46 -14.72
CA LEU A 87 -18.62 -21.56 -16.14
C LEU A 87 -19.08 -20.34 -16.94
N LYS A 88 -20.30 -19.85 -16.69
CA LYS A 88 -20.83 -18.63 -17.30
C LYS A 88 -19.97 -17.40 -16.93
N LEU A 89 -19.61 -17.25 -15.65
CA LEU A 89 -18.76 -16.15 -15.20
C LEU A 89 -17.37 -16.18 -15.87
N LEU A 90 -16.74 -17.35 -15.94
CA LEU A 90 -15.43 -17.50 -16.60
C LEU A 90 -15.50 -17.15 -18.09
N HIS A 91 -16.57 -17.58 -18.77
CA HIS A 91 -16.80 -17.23 -20.16
C HIS A 91 -16.86 -15.71 -20.34
N GLU A 92 -17.69 -15.00 -19.56
CA GLU A 92 -17.82 -13.54 -19.66
C GLU A 92 -16.51 -12.81 -19.36
N ILE A 93 -15.71 -13.29 -18.40
CA ILE A 93 -14.39 -12.73 -18.09
C ILE A 93 -13.45 -12.88 -19.28
N PHE A 94 -13.37 -14.05 -19.91
CA PHE A 94 -12.50 -14.28 -21.06
C PHE A 94 -12.99 -13.58 -22.33
N ALA A 95 -14.31 -13.45 -22.52
CA ALA A 95 -14.87 -12.66 -23.59
C ALA A 95 -14.47 -11.17 -23.46
N ARG A 96 -14.45 -10.63 -22.23
CA ARG A 96 -14.02 -9.26 -21.95
C ARG A 96 -12.49 -9.07 -21.99
N HIS A 97 -11.72 -10.10 -21.61
CA HIS A 97 -10.25 -10.08 -21.60
C HIS A 97 -9.67 -11.28 -22.37
N PRO A 98 -9.61 -11.22 -23.72
CA PRO A 98 -9.26 -12.38 -24.55
C PRO A 98 -7.84 -12.92 -24.35
N THR A 99 -6.89 -12.11 -23.87
CA THR A 99 -5.51 -12.55 -23.63
C THR A 99 -5.33 -13.22 -22.27
N LEU A 100 -6.28 -13.02 -21.34
CA LEU A 100 -6.13 -13.41 -19.94
C LEU A 100 -5.94 -14.92 -19.77
N GLU A 101 -6.64 -15.73 -20.57
CA GLU A 101 -6.49 -17.19 -20.52
C GLU A 101 -5.06 -17.62 -20.90
N ALA A 102 -4.51 -17.03 -21.95
CA ALA A 102 -3.14 -17.31 -22.38
C ALA A 102 -2.12 -16.82 -21.35
N ASP A 103 -2.33 -15.62 -20.78
CA ASP A 103 -1.43 -15.01 -19.79
C ASP A 103 -1.34 -15.86 -18.51
N LEU A 104 -2.48 -16.36 -17.99
CA LEU A 104 -2.53 -17.23 -16.81
C LEU A 104 -1.84 -18.59 -17.04
N LEU A 105 -1.99 -19.16 -18.23
CA LEU A 105 -1.33 -20.40 -18.60
C LEU A 105 0.19 -20.22 -18.74
N MET A 106 0.65 -19.05 -19.19
CA MET A 106 2.08 -18.73 -19.25
C MET A 106 2.69 -18.53 -17.86
N GLU A 107 1.98 -17.87 -16.94
CA GLU A 107 2.48 -17.62 -15.58
C GLU A 107 2.62 -18.90 -14.76
N THR A 108 1.67 -19.84 -14.89
CA THR A 108 1.73 -21.14 -14.19
C THR A 108 2.78 -22.11 -14.74
N ALA A 109 3.31 -21.84 -15.92
CA ALA A 109 4.39 -22.61 -16.54
C ALA A 109 5.80 -22.10 -16.19
N SER A 110 5.91 -20.94 -15.51
CA SER A 110 7.16 -20.33 -15.03
C SER A 110 7.43 -20.62 -13.55
#